data_AF-A0A8T1SZP2-F1
#
_entry.id   AF-A0A8T1SZP2-F1
#
_cell.length_a   1.000
_cell.length_b   1.000
_cell.length_c   1.000
_cell.angle_alpha   90.00
_cell.angle_beta   90.00
_cell.angle_gamma   90.00
#
_symmetry.space_group_name_H-M   'P 1'
#
loop_
_entity.id
_entity.type
_entity.pdbx_description
1 polymer ?
#
loop_
_entity_poly.entity_id
_entity_poly.type
_entity_poly.pdbx_seq_one_letter_code
_entity_poly.pdbx_strand_id
1 'polypeptide(L)'
;MTEDLDHRFSSLTWDQIKILDQVLTEVIPIHGRGNFPTLEVKPKDIIHVVKEQLIEKQITVRDIRLNGSTASHILVKQNGTSYKDLDIIFGVELPSEQEFQVVKEAVLNCLLDFLPKCVNKEKITAQTMKDAYVQKMVKVSTDHDRWSLISLSNNSGKNVELKFVNSLRRQFEFSVDSFQIILDSML
;
A
#
# COMPACT_ATOMS: atom_id res chain seq x y z
N MET A 1 -3.74 -39.55 4.16
CA MET A 1 -3.01 -38.89 5.27
C MET A 1 -2.46 -37.60 4.69
N THR A 2 -3.18 -36.52 4.94
CA THR A 2 -3.08 -35.21 4.30
C THR A 2 -2.12 -34.34 5.10
N GLU A 3 -0.99 -33.97 4.51
CA GLU A 3 -0.19 -32.80 4.89
C GLU A 3 0.72 -32.44 3.71
N ASP A 4 0.09 -31.94 2.65
CA ASP A 4 0.80 -31.14 1.65
C ASP A 4 0.90 -29.72 2.25
N LEU A 5 1.81 -29.56 3.22
CA LEU A 5 2.12 -28.25 3.78
C LEU A 5 2.77 -27.45 2.67
N ASP A 6 1.99 -26.55 2.07
CA ASP A 6 2.48 -25.60 1.08
C ASP A 6 3.67 -24.83 1.68
N HIS A 7 4.89 -25.27 1.33
CA HIS A 7 6.16 -24.77 1.88
C HIS A 7 6.40 -23.28 1.63
N ARG A 8 5.48 -22.60 0.92
CA ARG A 8 5.47 -21.17 0.67
C ARG A 8 4.93 -20.34 1.84
N PHE A 9 4.25 -20.95 2.81
CA PHE A 9 3.67 -20.26 3.96
C PHE A 9 4.41 -20.56 5.26
N SER A 10 4.53 -19.53 6.11
CA SER A 10 5.06 -19.65 7.45
C SER A 10 4.41 -18.60 8.35
N SER A 11 4.33 -18.87 9.65
CA SER A 11 3.83 -17.90 10.64
C SER A 11 4.97 -17.02 11.13
N LEU A 12 4.70 -15.72 11.29
CA LEU A 12 5.63 -14.81 11.94
C LEU A 12 5.83 -15.20 13.40
N THR A 13 7.08 -15.08 13.87
CA THR A 13 7.39 -15.17 15.31
C THR A 13 6.91 -13.91 16.03
N TRP A 14 6.78 -13.98 17.35
CA TRP A 14 6.35 -12.83 18.17
C TRP A 14 7.24 -11.59 18.00
N ASP A 15 8.55 -11.78 17.88
CA ASP A 15 9.49 -10.69 17.62
C ASP A 15 9.26 -10.03 16.26
N GLN A 16 8.97 -10.83 15.23
CA GLN A 16 8.65 -10.31 13.89
C GLN A 16 7.30 -9.57 13.89
N ILE A 17 6.31 -10.06 14.64
CA ILE A 17 5.01 -9.38 14.81
C ILE A 17 5.20 -8.01 15.47
N LYS A 18 6.07 -7.89 16.49
CA LYS A 18 6.38 -6.59 17.11
C LYS A 18 7.00 -5.59 16.14
N ILE A 19 7.93 -6.05 15.29
CA ILE A 19 8.56 -5.20 14.28
C ILE A 19 7.53 -4.78 13.22
N LEU A 20 6.68 -5.70 12.79
CA LEU A 20 5.57 -5.41 11.87
C LEU A 20 4.62 -4.36 12.47
N ASP A 21 4.21 -4.52 13.72
CA ASP A 21 3.35 -3.56 14.41
C ASP A 21 4.01 -2.16 14.50
N GLN A 22 5.30 -2.11 14.83
CA GLN A 22 6.06 -0.86 14.82
C GLN A 22 6.03 -0.21 13.44
N VAL A 23 6.34 -0.96 12.38
CA VAL A 23 6.32 -0.45 10.99
C VAL A 23 4.93 0.08 10.62
N LEU A 24 3.86 -0.61 11.02
CA LEU A 24 2.49 -0.22 10.69
C LEU A 24 1.97 0.97 11.50
N THR A 25 2.53 1.23 12.68
CA THR A 25 2.05 2.26 13.62
C THR A 25 2.96 3.49 13.71
N GLU A 26 4.18 3.41 13.17
CA GLU A 26 5.08 4.55 13.02
C GLU A 26 4.47 5.58 12.07
N VAL A 27 4.46 6.84 12.51
CA VAL A 27 3.97 7.96 11.70
C VAL A 27 5.02 8.27 10.64
N ILE A 28 4.59 8.29 9.38
CA ILE A 28 5.43 8.62 8.23
C ILE A 28 4.93 9.88 7.52
N PRO A 29 5.85 10.75 7.06
CA PRO A 29 5.48 11.97 6.36
C PRO A 29 5.23 11.69 4.87
N ILE A 30 4.08 12.11 4.36
CA ILE A 30 3.80 12.21 2.92
C ILE A 30 3.85 13.69 2.54
N HIS A 31 4.86 14.05 1.76
CA HIS A 31 5.19 15.44 1.48
C HIS A 31 4.30 16.00 0.36
N GLY A 32 3.59 17.08 0.65
CA GLY A 32 2.87 17.86 -0.34
C GLY A 32 3.80 18.70 -1.21
N ARG A 33 3.49 18.80 -2.51
CA ARG A 33 4.16 19.71 -3.44
C ARG A 33 3.65 21.14 -3.29
N GLY A 34 4.53 22.12 -3.52
CA GLY A 34 4.18 23.53 -3.44
C GLY A 34 3.79 23.93 -2.01
N ASN A 35 2.59 24.49 -1.86
CA ASN A 35 2.07 24.96 -0.56
C ASN A 35 1.19 23.93 0.16
N PHE A 36 1.11 22.69 -0.35
CA PHE A 36 0.34 21.64 0.33
C PHE A 36 1.08 21.18 1.59
N PRO A 37 0.37 20.98 2.71
CA PRO A 37 1.00 20.55 3.97
C PRO A 37 1.61 19.15 3.83
N THR A 38 2.52 18.80 4.74
CA THR A 38 2.92 17.40 4.91
C THR A 38 1.81 16.65 5.64
N LEU A 39 1.45 15.47 5.16
CA LEU A 39 0.51 14.58 5.83
C LEU A 39 1.29 13.68 6.78
N GLU A 40 0.88 13.62 8.03
CA GLU A 40 1.43 12.73 9.05
C GLU A 40 0.52 11.50 9.14
N VAL A 41 0.96 10.37 8.58
CA VAL A 41 0.09 9.21 8.36
C VAL A 41 0.72 7.96 8.95
N LYS A 42 -0.07 7.13 9.63
CA LYS A 42 0.36 5.77 9.97
C LYS A 42 -0.03 4.83 8.83
N PRO A 43 0.85 3.90 8.42
CA PRO A 43 0.48 2.90 7.41
C PRO A 43 -0.80 2.15 7.72
N LYS A 44 -1.00 1.74 8.97
CA LYS A 44 -2.22 1.05 9.39
C LYS A 44 -3.48 1.86 9.07
N ASP A 45 -3.44 3.17 9.31
CA ASP A 45 -4.58 4.06 9.12
C ASP A 45 -4.90 4.23 7.62
N ILE A 46 -3.91 4.51 6.77
CA ILE A 46 -4.14 4.62 5.32
C ILE A 46 -4.59 3.31 4.70
N ILE A 47 -4.04 2.18 5.15
CA ILE A 47 -4.46 0.86 4.68
C ILE A 47 -5.93 0.62 5.02
N HIS A 48 -6.32 0.94 6.26
CA HIS A 48 -7.69 0.78 6.74
C HIS A 48 -8.66 1.65 5.96
N VAL A 49 -8.40 2.96 5.85
CA VAL A 49 -9.29 3.90 5.15
C VAL A 49 -9.41 3.56 3.67
N VAL A 50 -8.30 3.17 3.01
CA VAL A 50 -8.34 2.73 1.61
C VAL A 50 -9.16 1.44 1.46
N LYS A 51 -8.98 0.46 2.35
CA LYS A 51 -9.77 -0.79 2.33
C LYS A 51 -11.27 -0.50 2.47
N GLU A 52 -11.66 0.34 3.43
CA GLU A 52 -13.05 0.71 3.67
C GLU A 52 -13.66 1.42 2.44
N GLN A 53 -12.94 2.39 1.86
CA GLN A 53 -13.38 3.09 0.67
C GLN A 53 -13.53 2.16 -0.54
N LEU A 54 -12.62 1.21 -0.73
CA LEU A 54 -12.75 0.21 -1.81
C LEU A 54 -14.00 -0.66 -1.63
N ILE A 55 -14.25 -1.16 -0.43
CA ILE A 55 -15.42 -1.98 -0.11
C ILE A 55 -16.71 -1.17 -0.31
N GLU A 56 -16.75 0.08 0.14
CA GLU A 56 -17.90 0.98 -0.05
C GLU A 56 -18.22 1.20 -1.54
N LYS A 57 -17.18 1.26 -2.39
CA LYS A 57 -17.32 1.36 -3.85
C LYS A 57 -17.47 0.01 -4.55
N GLN A 58 -17.77 -1.07 -3.81
CA GLN A 58 -18.03 -2.41 -4.33
C GLN A 58 -16.82 -3.04 -5.04
N ILE A 59 -15.59 -2.65 -4.66
CA ILE A 59 -14.37 -3.33 -5.08
C ILE A 59 -14.07 -4.45 -4.06
N THR A 60 -14.07 -5.69 -4.53
CA THR A 60 -13.67 -6.84 -3.71
C THR A 60 -12.19 -6.72 -3.33
N VAL A 61 -11.88 -6.76 -2.04
CA VAL A 61 -10.51 -6.86 -1.50
C VAL A 61 -10.32 -8.27 -0.93
N ARG A 62 -9.49 -9.08 -1.60
CA ARG A 62 -9.21 -10.49 -1.27
C ARG A 62 -8.18 -10.64 -0.16
N ASP A 63 -7.13 -9.84 -0.22
CA ASP A 63 -6.04 -9.81 0.76
C ASP A 63 -5.36 -8.45 0.78
N ILE A 64 -4.68 -8.14 1.89
CA ILE A 64 -3.73 -7.02 1.96
C ILE A 64 -2.39 -7.57 2.42
N ARG A 65 -1.32 -7.20 1.72
CA ARG A 65 0.03 -7.72 1.95
C ARG A 65 1.05 -6.59 2.01
N LEU A 66 1.98 -6.68 2.94
CA LEU A 66 3.22 -5.92 2.92
C LEU A 66 4.24 -6.67 2.08
N ASN A 67 4.93 -5.97 1.19
CA ASN A 67 5.91 -6.55 0.26
C ASN A 67 7.26 -5.79 0.32
N GLY A 68 8.18 -6.20 -0.55
CA GLY A 68 9.42 -5.49 -0.83
C GLY A 68 10.42 -5.55 0.31
N SER A 69 11.34 -4.59 0.31
CA SER A 69 12.45 -4.57 1.28
C SER A 69 11.99 -4.51 2.74
N THR A 70 10.80 -3.94 2.99
CA THR A 70 10.21 -3.86 4.33
C THR A 70 9.79 -5.24 4.85
N ALA A 71 9.18 -6.08 4.01
CA ALA A 71 8.86 -7.45 4.39
C ALA A 71 10.13 -8.26 4.71
N SER A 72 11.17 -8.14 3.87
CA SER A 72 12.45 -8.80 4.09
C SER A 72 13.13 -8.33 5.38
N HIS A 73 13.06 -7.04 5.71
CA HIS A 73 13.59 -6.46 6.96
C HIS A 73 12.89 -7.02 8.20
N ILE A 74 11.56 -7.18 8.15
CA ILE A 74 10.80 -7.77 9.26
C ILE A 74 11.20 -9.23 9.47
N LEU A 75 11.35 -9.99 8.38
CA LEU A 75 11.64 -11.42 8.46
C LEU A 75 13.07 -11.72 8.89
N VAL A 76 14.04 -10.98 8.36
CA VAL A 76 15.46 -11.19 8.63
C VAL A 76 15.99 -9.96 9.35
N LYS A 77 16.29 -10.07 10.66
CA LYS A 77 17.06 -9.07 11.42
C LYS A 77 18.48 -8.96 10.84
N GLN A 78 18.64 -8.38 9.65
CA GLN A 78 19.94 -7.99 9.15
C GLN A 78 20.28 -6.61 9.72
N ASN A 79 21.34 -6.56 10.52
CA ASN A 79 21.95 -5.30 10.91
C ASN A 79 22.44 -4.59 9.63
N GLY A 80 21.75 -3.53 9.21
CA GLY A 80 22.19 -2.66 8.12
C GLY A 80 21.22 -2.42 6.97
N THR A 81 20.08 -3.12 6.90
CA THR A 81 19.05 -2.81 5.90
C THR A 81 18.07 -1.79 6.44
N SER A 82 18.24 -0.51 6.09
CA SER A 82 17.13 0.44 6.17
C SER A 82 16.10 0.03 5.11
N TYR A 83 14.85 -0.19 5.50
CA TYR A 83 13.79 -0.36 4.51
C TYR A 83 13.59 0.98 3.76
N LYS A 84 13.46 0.88 2.43
CA LYS A 84 13.30 2.05 1.55
C LYS A 84 11.83 2.41 1.49
N ASP A 85 11.11 1.81 0.57
CA ASP A 85 9.70 2.07 0.34
C ASP A 85 8.81 1.11 1.14
N LEU A 86 7.63 1.61 1.50
CA LEU A 86 6.58 0.83 2.12
C LEU A 86 5.62 0.34 1.03
N ASP A 87 5.83 -0.91 0.61
CA ASP A 87 5.08 -1.51 -0.49
C ASP A 87 3.86 -2.28 0.02
N ILE A 88 2.67 -1.71 -0.14
CA ILE A 88 1.41 -2.37 0.21
C ILE A 88 0.73 -2.88 -1.05
N ILE A 89 0.42 -4.18 -1.06
CA ILE A 89 -0.37 -4.84 -2.10
C ILE A 89 -1.78 -5.06 -1.57
N PHE A 90 -2.77 -4.51 -2.27
CA PHE A 90 -4.17 -4.88 -2.15
C PHE A 90 -4.49 -5.89 -3.25
N GLY A 91 -4.76 -7.14 -2.89
CA GLY A 91 -5.33 -8.11 -3.81
C GLY A 91 -6.79 -7.74 -4.07
N VAL A 92 -7.11 -7.20 -5.25
CA VAL A 92 -8.44 -6.69 -5.59
C VAL A 92 -9.01 -7.33 -6.85
N GLU A 93 -10.32 -7.21 -7.07
CA GLU A 93 -10.93 -7.57 -8.36
C GLU A 93 -11.10 -6.33 -9.24
N LEU A 94 -10.58 -6.40 -10.46
CA LEU A 94 -10.62 -5.30 -11.44
C LEU A 94 -11.16 -5.83 -12.77
N PRO A 95 -12.47 -6.07 -12.93
CA PRO A 95 -13.01 -6.66 -14.15
C PRO A 95 -12.91 -5.75 -15.38
N SER A 96 -12.95 -4.41 -15.21
CA SER A 96 -12.98 -3.45 -16.32
C SER A 96 -12.07 -2.24 -16.08
N GLU A 97 -12.08 -1.28 -17.00
CA GLU A 97 -11.36 0.00 -16.86
C GLU A 97 -12.02 0.92 -15.81
N GLN A 98 -13.30 0.72 -15.54
CA GLN A 98 -14.05 1.54 -14.58
C GLN A 98 -13.52 1.34 -13.15
N GLU A 99 -13.20 0.12 -12.76
CA GLU A 99 -12.69 -0.16 -11.41
C GLU A 99 -11.30 0.45 -11.19
N PHE A 100 -10.46 0.58 -12.22
CA PHE A 100 -9.20 1.32 -12.11
C PHE A 100 -9.43 2.80 -11.75
N GLN A 101 -10.45 3.43 -12.33
CA GLN A 101 -10.78 4.82 -12.01
C GLN A 101 -11.37 4.93 -10.60
N VAL A 102 -12.22 3.98 -10.20
CA VAL A 102 -12.79 3.90 -8.84
C VAL A 102 -11.68 3.76 -7.79
N VAL A 103 -10.73 2.83 -7.98
CA VAL A 103 -9.58 2.66 -7.08
C VAL A 103 -8.76 3.94 -6.97
N LYS A 104 -8.47 4.58 -8.11
CA LYS A 104 -7.72 5.84 -8.13
C LYS A 104 -8.45 6.93 -7.34
N GLU A 105 -9.74 7.12 -7.58
CA GLU A 105 -10.54 8.13 -6.88
C GLU A 105 -10.64 7.82 -5.38
N ALA A 106 -10.86 6.56 -5.01
CA ALA A 106 -10.91 6.11 -3.62
C ALA A 106 -9.64 6.53 -2.87
N VAL A 107 -8.46 6.18 -3.41
CA VAL A 107 -7.17 6.53 -2.78
C VAL A 107 -6.98 8.05 -2.68
N LEU A 108 -7.25 8.79 -3.75
CA LEU A 108 -7.08 10.25 -3.76
C LEU A 108 -8.03 10.95 -2.77
N ASN A 109 -9.24 10.42 -2.60
CA ASN A 109 -10.19 10.91 -1.63
C ASN A 109 -9.75 10.56 -0.20
N CYS A 110 -9.19 9.37 0.05
CA CYS A 110 -8.63 9.01 1.36
C CYS A 110 -7.57 10.02 1.81
N LEU A 111 -6.73 10.52 0.89
CA LEU A 111 -5.71 11.53 1.23
C LEU A 111 -6.33 12.83 1.78
N LEU A 112 -7.57 13.16 1.43
CA LEU A 112 -8.26 14.34 1.96
C LEU A 112 -8.49 14.21 3.46
N ASP A 113 -8.72 13.01 3.97
CA ASP A 113 -9.01 12.77 5.38
C ASP A 113 -7.80 13.03 6.28
N PHE A 114 -6.60 12.83 5.73
CA PHE A 114 -5.33 13.10 6.40
C PHE A 114 -4.91 14.58 6.38
N LEU A 115 -5.61 15.45 5.64
CA LEU A 115 -5.32 16.89 5.68
C LEU A 115 -5.57 17.45 7.10
N PRO A 116 -4.70 18.38 7.58
CA PRO A 116 -4.91 19.05 8.85
C PRO A 116 -6.29 19.69 8.97
N LYS A 117 -6.89 19.66 10.16
CA LYS A 117 -8.26 20.16 10.41
C LYS A 117 -8.49 21.62 10.03
N CYS A 118 -7.42 22.43 9.97
CA CYS A 118 -7.48 23.84 9.56
C CYS A 118 -7.54 24.07 8.05
N VAL A 119 -7.40 23.02 7.23
CA VAL A 119 -7.48 23.11 5.78
C VAL A 119 -8.93 23.06 5.33
N ASN A 120 -9.37 24.06 4.56
CA ASN A 120 -10.69 24.03 3.92
C ASN A 120 -10.67 22.99 2.78
N LYS A 121 -11.44 21.92 2.95
CA LYS A 121 -11.53 20.79 2.00
C LYS A 121 -12.57 21.00 0.89
N GLU A 122 -13.46 21.99 0.98
CA GLU A 122 -14.62 22.17 0.07
C GLU A 122 -14.22 22.35 -1.40
N LYS A 123 -13.06 22.95 -1.66
CA LYS A 123 -12.54 23.22 -3.02
C LYS A 123 -11.44 22.26 -3.44
N ILE A 124 -11.09 21.28 -2.62
CA ILE A 124 -10.00 20.35 -2.92
C ILE A 124 -10.57 19.16 -3.67
N THR A 125 -10.08 18.96 -4.90
CA THR A 125 -10.51 17.85 -5.76
C THR A 125 -9.54 16.69 -5.70
N ALA A 126 -9.97 15.50 -6.12
CA ALA A 126 -9.07 14.34 -6.30
C ALA A 126 -7.88 14.68 -7.22
N GLN A 127 -8.10 15.47 -8.28
CA GLN A 127 -7.04 15.91 -9.19
C GLN A 127 -6.02 16.81 -8.47
N THR A 128 -6.48 17.71 -7.60
CA THR A 128 -5.62 18.52 -6.73
C THR A 128 -4.77 17.65 -5.81
N MET A 129 -5.36 16.62 -5.19
CA MET A 129 -4.64 15.69 -4.31
C MET A 129 -3.60 14.87 -5.06
N LYS A 130 -3.93 14.45 -6.30
CA LYS A 130 -2.97 13.77 -7.17
C LYS A 130 -1.77 14.66 -7.44
N ASP A 131 -1.99 15.90 -7.85
CA ASP A 131 -0.90 16.81 -8.22
C ASP A 131 -0.04 17.20 -7.02
N ALA A 132 -0.63 17.25 -5.82
CA ALA A 132 0.04 17.58 -4.58
C ALA A 132 0.87 16.42 -3.99
N TYR A 133 0.34 15.20 -3.95
CA TYR A 133 0.92 14.12 -3.11
C TYR A 133 1.38 12.89 -3.89
N VAL A 134 0.97 12.72 -5.14
CA VAL A 134 1.30 11.52 -5.90
C VAL A 134 2.56 11.75 -6.72
N GLN A 135 3.59 10.93 -6.45
CA GLN A 135 4.85 10.97 -7.17
C GLN A 135 4.75 10.20 -8.49
N LYS A 136 4.10 9.03 -8.47
CA LYS A 136 4.00 8.15 -9.63
C LYS A 136 2.67 7.40 -9.62
N MET A 137 2.05 7.28 -10.80
CA MET A 137 0.93 6.38 -11.03
C MET A 137 1.27 5.45 -12.19
N VAL A 138 0.91 4.17 -12.06
CA VAL A 138 1.04 3.17 -13.12
C VAL A 138 -0.27 2.41 -13.25
N LYS A 139 -0.67 2.11 -14.48
CA LYS A 139 -1.77 1.20 -14.79
C LYS A 139 -1.26 0.18 -15.81
N VAL A 140 -1.49 -1.09 -15.52
CA VAL A 140 -1.22 -2.21 -16.44
C VAL A 140 -2.52 -2.99 -16.59
N SER A 141 -2.97 -3.13 -17.84
CA SER A 141 -4.23 -3.76 -18.22
C SER A 141 -3.97 -4.56 -19.50
N THR A 142 -3.47 -5.78 -19.32
CA THR A 142 -3.18 -6.75 -20.40
C THR A 142 -3.93 -8.05 -20.13
N ASP A 143 -3.82 -9.02 -21.05
CA ASP A 143 -4.45 -10.34 -20.90
C ASP A 143 -3.90 -11.16 -19.72
N HIS A 144 -2.71 -10.82 -19.23
CA HIS A 144 -2.02 -11.57 -18.17
C HIS A 144 -1.80 -10.74 -16.90
N ASP A 145 -1.57 -9.44 -17.05
CA ASP A 145 -1.24 -8.54 -15.95
C ASP A 145 -2.30 -7.44 -15.85
N ARG A 146 -2.97 -7.40 -14.70
CA ARG A 146 -4.01 -6.41 -14.41
C ARG A 146 -3.81 -5.85 -13.02
N TRP A 147 -3.18 -4.67 -12.96
CA TRP A 147 -2.83 -4.02 -11.71
C TRP A 147 -2.58 -2.52 -11.88
N SER A 148 -2.68 -1.78 -10.78
CA SER A 148 -2.29 -0.36 -10.74
C SER A 148 -1.43 -0.07 -9.52
N LEU A 149 -0.72 1.06 -9.56
CA LEU A 149 0.15 1.52 -8.49
C LEU A 149 0.01 3.02 -8.32
N ILE A 150 -0.05 3.46 -7.07
CA ILE A 150 -0.02 4.87 -6.66
C ILE A 150 1.10 5.00 -5.63
N SER A 151 2.16 5.72 -5.99
CA SER A 151 3.31 6.00 -5.13
C SER A 151 3.18 7.42 -4.58
N LEU A 152 3.14 7.53 -3.26
CA LEU A 152 3.00 8.78 -2.52
C LEU A 152 4.37 9.33 -2.16
N SER A 153 4.53 10.63 -2.36
CA SER A 153 5.83 11.30 -2.26
C SER A 153 6.37 11.32 -0.83
N ASN A 154 7.58 10.81 -0.65
CA ASN A 154 8.38 11.07 0.54
C ASN A 154 9.77 11.57 0.15
N ASN A 155 10.10 12.80 0.54
CA ASN A 155 11.36 13.45 0.18
C ASN A 155 12.59 12.78 0.82
N SER A 156 12.41 11.88 1.79
CA SER A 156 13.49 11.06 2.35
C SER A 156 13.76 9.77 1.56
N GLY A 157 13.07 9.53 0.44
CA GLY A 157 13.18 8.31 -0.36
C GLY A 157 12.52 7.07 0.27
N LYS A 158 11.60 7.28 1.22
CA LYS A 158 10.78 6.23 1.83
C LYS A 158 9.32 6.37 1.42
N ASN A 159 9.03 6.08 0.15
CA ASN A 159 7.70 6.31 -0.41
C ASN A 159 6.70 5.30 0.13
N VAL A 160 5.42 5.67 0.10
CA VAL A 160 4.33 4.73 0.34
C VAL A 160 3.78 4.30 -1.01
N GLU A 161 3.95 3.04 -1.36
CA GLU A 161 3.45 2.49 -2.61
C GLU A 161 2.21 1.64 -2.36
N LEU A 162 1.08 2.09 -2.88
CA LEU A 162 -0.18 1.36 -2.84
C LEU A 162 -0.40 0.68 -4.19
N LYS A 163 -0.27 -0.65 -4.23
CA LYS A 163 -0.40 -1.47 -5.42
C LYS A 163 -1.69 -2.28 -5.37
N PHE A 164 -2.52 -2.18 -6.40
CA PHE A 164 -3.81 -2.85 -6.49
C PHE A 164 -3.72 -3.93 -7.55
N VAL A 165 -3.72 -5.20 -7.14
CA VAL A 165 -3.40 -6.34 -7.99
C VAL A 165 -4.61 -7.24 -8.19
N ASN A 166 -5.09 -7.32 -9.43
CA ASN A 166 -6.05 -8.33 -9.86
C ASN A 166 -5.36 -9.60 -10.36
N SER A 167 -4.41 -9.45 -11.27
CA SER A 167 -3.56 -10.53 -11.76
C SER A 167 -2.15 -10.02 -12.03
N LEU A 168 -1.15 -10.86 -11.72
CA LEU A 168 0.25 -10.56 -11.97
C LEU A 168 0.99 -11.86 -12.28
N ARG A 169 1.47 -12.03 -13.51
CA ARG A 169 2.12 -13.25 -13.99
C ARG A 169 3.43 -13.54 -13.27
N ARG A 170 4.20 -12.50 -12.92
CA ARG A 170 5.44 -12.61 -12.15
C ARG A 170 5.41 -11.64 -10.98
N GLN A 171 5.33 -12.20 -9.76
CA GLN A 171 5.21 -11.40 -8.54
C GLN A 171 6.56 -10.91 -7.99
N PHE A 172 7.67 -11.49 -8.45
CA PHE A 172 9.02 -11.18 -7.98
C PHE A 172 10.05 -11.24 -9.10
N GLU A 173 10.96 -10.26 -9.12
CA GLU A 173 12.09 -10.24 -10.05
C GLU A 173 13.24 -11.12 -9.49
N PHE A 174 13.47 -11.07 -8.17
CA PHE A 174 14.49 -11.82 -7.44
C PHE A 174 13.92 -12.44 -6.15
N SER A 175 14.55 -13.51 -5.63
CA SER A 175 14.12 -14.19 -4.41
C SER A 175 14.29 -13.37 -3.13
N VAL A 176 15.20 -12.39 -3.13
CA VAL A 176 15.44 -11.53 -1.96
C VAL A 176 14.31 -10.54 -1.68
N ASP A 177 13.48 -10.27 -2.69
CA ASP A 177 12.32 -9.37 -2.64
C ASP A 177 10.99 -10.12 -2.82
N SER A 178 10.98 -11.45 -2.65
CA SER A 178 9.79 -12.28 -2.88
C SER A 178 8.93 -12.49 -1.63
N PHE A 179 9.26 -11.86 -0.51
CA PHE A 179 8.52 -12.02 0.73
C PHE A 179 7.29 -11.11 0.79
N GLN A 180 6.15 -11.70 1.13
CA GLN A 180 4.92 -10.98 1.38
C GLN A 180 4.36 -11.41 2.74
N ILE A 181 3.96 -10.42 3.54
CA ILE A 181 3.33 -10.64 4.84
C ILE A 181 1.86 -10.27 4.70
N ILE A 182 0.96 -11.23 4.89
CA ILE A 182 -0.48 -10.96 4.92
C ILE A 182 -0.81 -10.15 6.18
N LEU A 183 -1.51 -9.03 6.01
CA LEU A 183 -1.79 -8.05 7.05
C LEU A 183 -3.17 -8.21 7.69
N ASP A 184 -4.06 -9.03 7.13
CA ASP A 184 -5.47 -9.10 7.52
C ASP A 184 -5.69 -9.40 9.02
N SER A 185 -4.78 -10.13 9.68
CA SER A 185 -4.85 -10.42 11.12
C SER A 185 -4.32 -9.28 12.01
N MET A 186 -3.67 -8.28 11.44
CA MET A 186 -3.09 -7.13 12.13
C MET A 186 -3.95 -5.86 12.00
N LEU A 187 -4.80 -5.80 10.98
CA LEU A 187 -5.60 -4.62 10.60
C LEU A 187 -6.89 -4.49 11.40
#